data_AF-A0A7C9D4H2-F1
#
_entry.id   AF-A0A7C9D4H2-F1
#
_cell.length_a   1.000
_cell.length_b   1.000
_cell.length_c   1.000
_cell.angle_alpha   90.00
_cell.angle_beta   90.00
_cell.angle_gamma   90.00
#
_symmetry.space_group_name_H-M   'P 1'
#
loop_
_entity.id
_entity.type
_entity.pdbx_description
1 polymer ?
#
loop_
_entity_poly.entity_id
_entity_poly.type
_entity_poly.pdbx_seq_one_letter_code
_entity_poly.pdbx_strand_id
1 'polypeptide(L)'
;MSGKLFNTSAHVGQGNIWWVLDTGASHYMTSNLKSLTSVYELSEPIYITVPDGRTVLVKKAGIVIITPSLLLRNVLYISTFTCNLNSIQQLTRDEQCTITYGATHCLI
;
A
#
# COMPACT_ATOMS: atom_id res chain seq x y z
N MET A 1 -10.58 10.05 -8.36
CA MET A 1 -10.01 9.09 -7.39
C MET A 1 -10.79 9.26 -6.09
N SER A 2 -11.63 8.30 -5.73
CA SER A 2 -12.39 8.32 -4.47
C SER A 2 -11.67 7.42 -3.47
N GLY A 3 -10.59 7.91 -2.88
CA GLY A 3 -9.85 7.19 -1.84
C GLY A 3 -10.37 7.59 -0.45
N LYS A 4 -10.52 6.62 0.45
CA LYS A 4 -10.69 6.92 1.88
C LYS A 4 -9.34 6.76 2.57
N LEU A 5 -9.03 7.69 3.47
CA LEU A 5 -7.83 7.62 4.31
C LEU A 5 -8.06 6.64 5.44
N PHE A 6 -7.08 5.77 5.67
CA PHE A 6 -7.05 4.84 6.79
C PHE A 6 -5.83 5.16 7.64
N ASN A 7 -6.11 5.43 8.92
CA ASN A 7 -5.06 5.53 9.91
C ASN A 7 -4.71 4.14 10.40
N THR A 8 -3.46 3.74 10.26
CA THR A 8 -2.97 2.54 10.92
C THR A 8 -2.21 3.01 12.15
N SER A 9 -2.84 2.98 13.32
CA SER A 9 -2.19 3.18 14.61
C SER A 9 -1.34 1.94 14.95
N ALA A 10 -0.32 1.66 14.14
CA ALA A 10 0.59 0.55 14.37
C ALA A 10 1.58 0.96 15.47
N HIS A 11 1.36 0.46 16.68
CA HIS A 11 2.34 0.51 17.76
C HIS A 11 3.57 -0.30 17.34
N VAL A 12 4.62 0.37 16.83
CA VAL A 12 6.04 0.29 17.25
C VAL A 12 6.82 1.36 16.46
N GLY A 13 7.16 2.47 17.12
CA GLY A 13 8.37 3.26 16.83
C GLY A 13 8.46 4.16 15.59
N GLN A 14 7.48 4.22 14.69
CA GLN A 14 7.46 5.20 13.58
C GLN A 14 6.11 5.91 13.54
N GLY A 15 6.10 7.23 13.31
CA GLY A 15 4.89 8.07 13.33
C GLY A 15 3.79 7.58 12.37
N ASN A 16 2.57 8.11 12.53
CA ASN A 16 1.39 7.69 11.76
C ASN A 16 1.69 7.53 10.26
N ILE A 17 1.68 6.28 9.79
CA ILE A 17 1.77 5.94 8.37
C ILE A 17 0.34 5.89 7.84
N TRP A 18 -0.02 6.85 6.99
CA TRP A 18 -1.34 6.90 6.38
C TRP A 18 -1.37 6.06 5.11
N TRP A 19 -2.41 5.23 4.98
CA TRP A 19 -2.69 4.45 3.77
C TRP A 19 -4.00 4.92 3.16
N VAL A 20 -4.01 5.14 1.85
CA VAL A 20 -5.23 5.38 1.09
C VAL A 20 -5.72 4.02 0.60
N LEU A 21 -6.92 3.60 1.00
CA LEU A 21 -7.57 2.49 0.31
C LEU A 21 -8.09 3.00 -1.02
N ASP A 22 -7.65 2.36 -2.10
CA ASP A 22 -7.94 2.76 -3.46
C ASP A 22 -8.46 1.57 -4.27
N THR A 23 -9.68 1.71 -4.80
CA THR A 23 -10.27 0.72 -5.72
C THR A 23 -9.64 0.79 -7.11
N GLY A 24 -9.00 1.90 -7.47
CA GLY A 24 -8.31 2.09 -8.75
C GLY A 24 -6.84 1.65 -8.74
N ALA A 25 -6.27 1.41 -7.55
CA ALA A 25 -4.92 0.88 -7.43
C ALA A 25 -4.90 -0.63 -7.71
N SER A 26 -3.94 -1.09 -8.49
CA SER A 26 -3.71 -2.50 -8.77
C SER A 26 -2.75 -3.19 -7.79
N HIS A 27 -1.93 -2.41 -7.08
CA HIS A 27 -0.88 -2.90 -6.19
C HIS A 27 -0.81 -2.09 -4.90
N TYR A 28 -0.28 -2.69 -3.83
CA TYR A 28 0.23 -1.92 -2.70
C TYR A 28 1.47 -1.11 -3.11
N MET A 29 1.49 0.17 -2.77
CA MET A 29 2.58 1.08 -3.15
C MET A 29 2.95 1.99 -1.99
N THR A 30 4.24 2.28 -1.84
CA THR A 30 4.76 3.25 -0.87
C THR A 30 5.93 4.03 -1.47
N SER A 31 6.05 5.31 -1.10
CA SER A 31 7.27 6.10 -1.33
C SER A 31 8.21 6.13 -0.14
N ASN A 32 7.83 5.52 0.98
CA ASN A 32 8.64 5.50 2.18
C ASN A 32 9.42 4.18 2.28
N LEU A 33 10.69 4.20 1.89
CA LEU A 33 11.55 3.03 2.00
C LEU A 33 11.69 2.53 3.44
N LYS A 34 11.59 3.44 4.44
CA LYS A 34 11.72 3.08 5.86
C LYS A 34 10.53 2.30 6.41
N SER A 35 9.38 2.34 5.74
CA SER A 35 8.22 1.52 6.11
C SER A 35 8.31 0.09 5.59
N LEU A 36 9.25 -0.20 4.69
CA LEU A 36 9.45 -1.54 4.16
C LEU A 36 10.43 -2.33 5.03
N THR A 37 10.05 -3.56 5.35
CA THR A 37 10.93 -4.61 5.86
C THR A 37 11.18 -5.63 4.75
N SER A 38 12.27 -6.40 4.89
CA SER A 38 12.66 -7.43 3.92
C SER A 38 12.65 -6.93 2.48
N VAL A 39 13.26 -5.76 2.23
CA VAL A 39 13.32 -5.15 0.90
C VAL A 39 14.12 -6.04 -0.05
N TYR A 40 13.59 -6.24 -1.25
CA TYR A 40 14.24 -7.00 -2.30
C TYR A 40 14.08 -6.30 -3.66
N GLU A 41 15.01 -6.59 -4.59
CA GLU A 41 14.89 -6.22 -5.99
C GLU A 41 13.97 -7.23 -6.69
N LEU A 42 13.05 -6.74 -7.51
CA LEU A 42 12.23 -7.55 -8.40
C LEU A 42 13.13 -8.24 -9.42
N SER A 43 12.90 -9.53 -9.66
CA SER A 43 13.61 -10.26 -10.72
C SER A 43 13.37 -9.63 -12.10
N GLU A 44 12.14 -9.16 -12.32
CA GLU A 44 11.74 -8.41 -13.50
C GLU A 44 11.13 -7.07 -13.06
N PRO A 45 11.72 -5.92 -13.43
CA PRO A 45 11.13 -4.62 -13.16
C PRO A 45 9.74 -4.49 -13.79
N ILE A 46 8.83 -3.85 -13.07
CA ILE A 46 7.45 -3.64 -13.54
C ILE A 46 7.21 -2.17 -13.87
N TYR A 47 6.39 -1.93 -14.90
CA TYR A 47 5.95 -0.60 -15.27
C TYR A 47 4.55 -0.36 -14.73
N ILE A 48 4.38 0.69 -13.93
CA ILE A 48 3.10 1.09 -13.35
C ILE A 48 2.69 2.43 -13.95
N THR A 49 1.47 2.50 -14.48
CA THR A 49 0.85 3.76 -14.85
C THR A 49 0.23 4.38 -13.61
N VAL A 50 0.68 5.59 -13.27
CA VAL A 50 0.28 6.30 -12.07
C VAL A 50 -0.81 7.33 -12.43
N PRO A 51 -1.55 7.89 -11.47
CA PRO A 51 -2.76 8.66 -11.77
C PRO A 51 -2.59 9.90 -12.65
N ASP A 52 -1.38 10.47 -12.70
CA ASP A 52 -1.05 11.60 -13.59
C ASP A 52 -0.73 11.17 -15.03
N GLY A 53 -0.91 9.89 -15.35
CA GLY A 53 -0.68 9.30 -16.67
C GLY A 53 0.76 8.91 -16.94
N ARG A 54 1.71 9.23 -16.05
CA ARG A 54 3.10 8.80 -16.21
C ARG A 54 3.23 7.30 -15.98
N THR A 55 4.17 6.70 -16.68
CA THR A 55 4.61 5.32 -16.41
C THR A 55 5.90 5.36 -15.60
N VAL A 56 5.92 4.66 -14.46
CA VAL A 56 7.07 4.59 -13.57
C VAL A 56 7.62 3.16 -13.56
N LEU A 57 8.95 3.06 -13.70
CA LEU A 57 9.66 1.79 -13.55
C LEU A 57 9.88 1.50 -12.07
N VAL A 58 9.33 0.38 -11.61
CA VAL A 58 9.48 -0.12 -10.24
C VAL A 58 10.45 -1.27 -10.24
N LYS A 59 11.45 -1.19 -9.37
CA LYS A 59 12.51 -2.21 -9.24
C LYS A 59 12.52 -2.90 -7.88
N LYS A 60 11.91 -2.29 -6.87
CA LYS A 60 11.99 -2.75 -5.48
C LYS A 60 10.62 -3.03 -4.93
N ALA A 61 10.54 -4.05 -4.10
CA ALA A 61 9.38 -4.34 -3.27
C ALA A 61 9.82 -4.78 -1.87
N GLY A 62 8.87 -4.84 -0.96
CA GLY A 62 9.11 -5.34 0.39
C GLY A 62 7.82 -5.70 1.10
N ILE A 63 7.90 -5.77 2.43
CA ILE A 63 6.77 -6.07 3.30
C ILE A 63 6.48 -4.83 4.15
N VAL A 64 5.21 -4.48 4.30
CA VAL A 64 4.76 -3.50 5.30
C VAL A 64 3.98 -4.24 6.37
N ILE A 65 4.37 -4.03 7.62
CA ILE A 65 3.64 -4.56 8.78
C ILE A 65 2.66 -3.48 9.23
N ILE A 66 1.37 -3.71 9.00
CA ILE A 66 0.30 -2.77 9.40
C ILE A 66 -0.12 -3.05 10.83
N THR A 67 -0.32 -4.33 11.16
CA THR A 67 -0.49 -4.82 12.53
C THR A 67 0.25 -6.15 12.64
N PRO A 68 0.43 -6.71 13.85
CA PRO A 68 0.99 -8.06 13.99
C PRO A 68 0.22 -9.15 13.21
N SER A 69 -1.05 -8.91 12.88
CA SER A 69 -1.91 -9.83 12.14
C SER A 69 -2.16 -9.44 10.68
N LEU A 70 -1.69 -8.27 10.23
CA LEU A 70 -1.90 -7.76 8.87
C LEU A 70 -0.56 -7.33 8.26
N LEU A 71 -0.08 -8.13 7.31
CA LEU A 71 1.19 -7.91 6.63
C LEU A 71 0.95 -7.76 5.13
N LEU A 72 1.19 -6.56 4.60
CA LEU A 72 1.14 -6.33 3.17
C LEU A 72 2.43 -6.84 2.54
N ARG A 73 2.33 -7.86 1.69
CA ARG A 73 3.46 -8.43 0.95
C ARG A 73 3.52 -7.81 -0.45
N ASN A 74 4.72 -7.81 -1.04
CA ASN A 74 4.95 -7.30 -2.39
C ASN A 74 4.56 -5.82 -2.53
N VAL A 75 4.81 -5.03 -1.48
CA VAL A 75 4.57 -3.58 -1.51
C VAL A 75 5.63 -2.93 -2.37
N LEU A 76 5.18 -2.32 -3.46
CA LEU A 76 6.04 -1.68 -4.45
C LEU A 76 6.61 -0.36 -3.92
N TYR A 77 7.92 -0.18 -4.07
CA TYR A 77 8.58 1.07 -3.72
C TYR A 77 8.61 2.02 -4.93
N ILE A 78 7.94 3.16 -4.80
CA ILE A 78 7.86 4.21 -5.83
C ILE A 78 8.24 5.54 -5.20
N SER A 79 9.51 5.96 -5.37
CA SER A 79 10.05 7.17 -4.73
C SER A 79 9.34 8.48 -5.12
N THR A 80 8.64 8.50 -6.26
CA THR A 80 7.92 9.67 -6.76
C THR A 80 6.52 9.85 -6.18
N PHE A 81 6.03 8.90 -5.38
CA PHE A 81 4.71 8.99 -4.76
C PHE A 81 4.71 9.88 -3.51
N THR A 82 3.59 10.53 -3.25
CA THR A 82 3.39 11.36 -2.05
C THR A 82 2.54 10.66 -0.98
N CYS A 83 2.00 9.48 -1.28
CA CYS A 83 1.15 8.70 -0.38
C CYS A 83 1.40 7.19 -0.52
N ASN A 84 0.96 6.44 0.49
CA ASN A 84 0.90 4.99 0.43
C ASN A 84 -0.46 4.57 -0.08
N LEU A 85 -0.50 3.71 -1.09
CA LEU A 85 -1.73 3.21 -1.70
C LEU A 85 -1.91 1.75 -1.32
N ASN A 86 -3.11 1.42 -0.84
CA ASN A 86 -3.53 0.08 -0.60
C ASN A 86 -4.60 -0.29 -1.63
N SER A 87 -4.30 -1.24 -2.50
CA SER A 87 -5.28 -1.78 -3.44
C SER A 87 -6.33 -2.59 -2.68
N ILE A 88 -7.59 -2.14 -2.70
CA ILE A 88 -8.70 -2.89 -2.10
C ILE A 88 -8.84 -4.27 -2.74
N GLN A 89 -8.64 -4.36 -4.06
CA GLN A 89 -8.76 -5.62 -4.77
C GLN A 89 -7.64 -6.60 -4.42
N GLN A 90 -6.42 -6.09 -4.19
CA GLN A 90 -5.32 -6.92 -3.70
C GLN A 90 -5.55 -7.34 -2.25
N LEU A 91 -5.98 -6.41 -1.38
CA LEU A 91 -6.22 -6.67 0.04
C LEU A 91 -7.27 -7.75 0.30
N THR A 92 -8.42 -7.61 -0.33
CA THR A 92 -9.51 -8.59 -0.23
C THR A 92 -9.10 -9.97 -0.73
N ARG A 93 -8.23 -10.05 -1.73
CA ARG A 93 -7.71 -11.31 -2.27
C ARG A 93 -6.66 -11.95 -1.36
N ASP A 94 -5.67 -11.18 -0.94
CA ASP A 94 -4.51 -11.67 -0.16
C ASP A 94 -4.94 -12.10 1.25
N GLU A 95 -5.81 -11.31 1.89
CA GLU A 95 -6.27 -11.54 3.27
C GLU A 95 -7.62 -12.27 3.34
N GLN A 96 -8.24 -12.60 2.20
CA GLN A 96 -9.57 -13.20 2.11
C GLN A 96 -10.63 -12.46 2.96
N CYS A 97 -10.53 -11.13 2.99
CA CYS A 97 -11.33 -10.26 3.84
C CYS A 97 -12.44 -9.52 3.07
N THR A 98 -13.37 -8.89 3.80
CA THR A 98 -14.41 -8.03 3.23
C THR A 98 -14.28 -6.63 3.80
N ILE A 99 -14.19 -5.65 2.91
CA ILE A 99 -14.08 -4.25 3.30
C ILE A 99 -15.46 -3.62 3.38
N THR A 100 -15.85 -3.14 4.57
CA THR A 100 -17.10 -2.43 4.82
C THR A 100 -16.82 -1.00 5.26
N TYR A 101 -17.35 -0.01 4.54
CA TYR A 101 -17.10 1.40 4.84
C TYR A 101 -18.35 2.17 5.25
N GLY A 102 -18.20 3.03 6.25
CA GLY A 102 -19.17 4.04 6.68
C GLY A 102 -18.66 5.46 6.44
N ALA A 103 -19.41 6.47 6.88
CA ALA A 103 -19.03 7.88 6.69
C ALA A 103 -17.69 8.25 7.36
N THR A 104 -17.38 7.63 8.50
CA THR A 104 -16.25 8.01 9.37
C THR A 104 -15.19 6.93 9.55
N HIS A 105 -15.50 5.70 9.18
CA HIS A 105 -14.65 4.55 9.45
C HIS A 105 -14.81 3.54 8.33
N CYS A 106 -13.89 2.58 8.31
CA CYS A 106 -14.06 1.40 7.50
C CYS A 106 -13.33 0.24 8.15
N LEU A 107 -13.92 -0.93 7.96
CA LEU A 107 -13.60 -2.19 8.57
C LEU A 107 -13.07 -3.12 7.47
N ILE A 108 -12.04 -3.88 7.81
CA ILE A 108 -11.38 -4.87 6.97
C ILE A 108 -11.59 -6.22 7.65
#